data_AF-A0A170QD72-F1
#
_entry.id   AF-A0A170QD72-F1
#
_cell.length_a   1.000
_cell.length_b   1.000
_cell.length_c   1.000
_cell.angle_alpha   90.00
_cell.angle_beta   90.00
_cell.angle_gamma   90.00
#
_symmetry.space_group_name_H-M   'P 1'
#
loop_
_entity.id
_entity.type
_entity.pdbx_description
1 polymer ?
#
loop_
_entity_poly.entity_id
_entity_poly.type
_entity_poly.pdbx_seq_one_letter_code
_entity_poly.pdbx_strand_id
1 'polypeptide(L)'
;MVVGEDIVGSFVKTRIDVVLKDSTGEVLPNKLIEFAATVGGESFGKFNINSTYTNADGLASVDFLDKDQSAYDNAATPTYEGVTVEAKHVVNSQDFSITIRFNVFDTSAVQLWPYQFNLSSNTSSIKVDDGITSADLSAKISSRQYGQAIKDLEVYFESTNGRLSELSKFTDTLGIALVDFSDTGDPGEAGVSTIVARYQHPVFGTLIDSVQITILDTSYSGTPAYVEIPSSYPGEIMVVGGGGLESTQLCARVYDENGVLVNEPVSVTFTLGPNIPAGANLNNAGISDSAFTADGEACVSINSGTGPGPIRVTATVLTDSGEVISATATPVIIATGPPYYIEPDYNPQETEPIGGGFYLTEAAAIVYDRWYNPVADSTYVYWSMEPNPLEVDTVIEAFVQGVSFTGNENLNGDNFSGVAYTTITYSTDAIGDLGLVTALTFGTNGDTIMARINEEEGEAIMFFVPGQLTLGTPTQYWDFSTMGSTAQIEVTATLIDYYGNAVSDADVMITATGAAAIYWPVAPIEANQGVTNDDGQITFLVVYDQGICAPIPNSDPLLYEDFTSTIVAYLLIPQQVTSDPLEILFVRTYQGP
;
A
#
# COMPACT_ATOMS: atom_id res chain seq x y z
N MET A 1 -47.05 -21.62 -10.98
CA MET A 1 -45.85 -20.86 -11.38
C MET A 1 -44.84 -21.87 -11.88
N VAL A 2 -44.26 -21.66 -13.06
CA VAL A 2 -43.24 -22.56 -13.60
C VAL A 2 -41.94 -22.31 -12.85
N VAL A 3 -41.25 -23.40 -12.51
CA VAL A 3 -39.92 -23.37 -11.89
C VAL A 3 -38.96 -24.16 -12.77
N GLY A 4 -37.67 -23.87 -12.65
CA GLY A 4 -36.66 -24.45 -13.52
C GLY A 4 -36.40 -25.94 -13.31
N GLU A 5 -36.51 -26.40 -12.06
CA GLU A 5 -36.08 -27.73 -11.64
C GLU A 5 -37.06 -28.32 -10.62
N ASP A 6 -37.17 -29.65 -10.56
CA ASP A 6 -37.95 -30.35 -9.54
C ASP A 6 -37.15 -30.47 -8.24
N ILE A 7 -37.80 -30.22 -7.12
CA ILE A 7 -37.19 -30.13 -5.79
C ILE A 7 -38.00 -30.98 -4.83
N VAL A 8 -37.31 -31.76 -3.99
CA VAL A 8 -37.93 -32.56 -2.93
C VAL A 8 -38.92 -31.72 -2.11
N GLY A 9 -40.15 -32.20 -2.01
CA GLY A 9 -41.22 -31.55 -1.27
C GLY A 9 -42.50 -31.35 -2.09
N SER A 10 -43.58 -30.94 -1.44
CA SER A 10 -44.88 -30.75 -2.11
C SER A 10 -45.02 -29.47 -2.92
N PHE A 11 -43.97 -28.65 -3.01
CA PHE A 11 -44.04 -27.29 -3.58
C PHE A 11 -43.92 -27.27 -5.11
N VAL A 12 -43.21 -28.25 -5.67
CA VAL A 12 -42.98 -28.39 -7.11
C VAL A 12 -43.60 -29.71 -7.57
N LYS A 13 -44.08 -29.72 -8.81
CA LYS A 13 -44.56 -30.93 -9.48
C LYS A 13 -44.02 -30.93 -10.89
N THR A 14 -43.57 -32.10 -11.33
CA THR A 14 -43.13 -32.28 -12.71
C THR A 14 -44.30 -32.74 -13.58
N ARG A 15 -44.71 -31.91 -14.54
CA ARG A 15 -45.71 -32.28 -15.54
C ARG A 15 -45.04 -33.01 -16.70
N ILE A 16 -45.58 -34.17 -17.07
CA ILE A 16 -45.12 -34.97 -18.20
C ILE A 16 -46.19 -34.93 -19.28
N ASP A 17 -45.78 -34.48 -20.47
CA ASP A 17 -46.63 -34.35 -21.65
C ASP A 17 -46.09 -35.26 -22.76
N VAL A 18 -46.96 -36.11 -23.33
CA VAL A 18 -46.61 -37.05 -24.39
C VAL A 18 -47.60 -36.91 -25.54
N VAL A 19 -47.09 -36.72 -26.76
CA VAL A 19 -47.90 -36.65 -27.98
C VAL A 19 -47.75 -37.93 -28.77
N LEU A 20 -48.85 -38.66 -28.96
CA LEU A 20 -48.87 -39.88 -29.76
C LEU A 20 -49.15 -39.54 -31.22
N LYS A 21 -48.27 -40.00 -32.11
CA LYS A 21 -48.40 -39.86 -33.57
C LYS A 21 -48.32 -41.22 -34.26
N ASP A 22 -48.94 -41.32 -35.42
CA ASP A 22 -48.76 -42.48 -36.30
C ASP A 22 -47.45 -42.37 -37.12
N SER A 23 -47.19 -43.38 -37.96
CA SER A 23 -46.00 -43.44 -38.82
C SER A 23 -45.94 -42.34 -39.90
N THR A 24 -47.05 -41.62 -40.13
CA THR A 24 -47.12 -40.50 -41.08
C THR A 24 -46.98 -39.15 -40.39
N GLY A 25 -46.95 -39.12 -39.05
CA GLY A 25 -46.82 -37.92 -38.24
C GLY A 25 -48.15 -37.32 -37.78
N GLU A 26 -49.28 -37.94 -38.12
CA GLU A 26 -50.62 -37.51 -37.71
C GLU A 26 -50.88 -37.89 -36.25
N VAL A 27 -51.55 -37.01 -35.51
CA VAL A 27 -51.84 -37.20 -34.09
C VAL A 27 -52.93 -38.26 -33.88
N LEU A 28 -52.78 -39.08 -32.83
CA LEU A 28 -53.69 -40.19 -32.55
C LEU A 28 -54.52 -39.91 -31.28
N PRO A 29 -55.79 -39.48 -31.40
CA PRO A 29 -56.66 -39.24 -30.24
C PRO A 29 -57.26 -40.52 -29.66
N ASN A 30 -57.71 -40.44 -28.40
CA ASN A 30 -58.39 -41.52 -27.65
C ASN A 30 -57.60 -42.83 -27.56
N LYS A 31 -56.27 -42.75 -27.44
CA LYS A 31 -55.38 -43.89 -27.23
C LYS A 31 -54.85 -43.89 -25.80
N LEU A 32 -54.88 -45.05 -25.15
CA LEU A 32 -54.38 -45.20 -23.78
C LEU A 32 -52.86 -45.14 -23.76
N ILE A 33 -52.31 -44.27 -22.90
CA ILE A 33 -50.89 -44.18 -22.56
C ILE A 33 -50.73 -44.57 -21.10
N GLU A 34 -49.82 -45.49 -20.81
CA GLU A 34 -49.41 -45.92 -19.48
C GLU A 34 -48.10 -45.25 -19.10
N PHE A 35 -47.94 -44.82 -17.85
CA PHE A 35 -46.75 -44.14 -17.35
C PHE A 35 -46.11 -44.93 -16.21
N ALA A 36 -44.79 -45.07 -16.26
CA ALA A 36 -43.98 -45.66 -15.21
C ALA A 36 -42.75 -44.77 -14.95
N ALA A 37 -42.37 -44.62 -13.69
CA ALA A 37 -41.19 -43.86 -13.28
C ALA A 37 -40.24 -44.77 -12.50
N THR A 38 -38.95 -44.72 -12.84
CA THR A 38 -37.92 -45.56 -12.22
C THR A 38 -36.63 -44.79 -11.94
N VAL A 39 -35.89 -45.25 -10.93
CA VAL A 39 -34.52 -44.84 -10.61
C VAL A 39 -33.70 -46.11 -10.41
N GLY A 40 -32.61 -46.29 -11.16
CA GLY A 40 -31.83 -47.53 -11.11
C GLY A 40 -32.62 -48.79 -11.49
N GLY A 41 -33.73 -48.66 -12.22
CA GLY A 41 -34.63 -49.76 -12.60
C GLY A 41 -35.72 -50.11 -11.58
N GLU A 42 -35.69 -49.49 -10.39
CA GLU A 42 -36.71 -49.66 -9.35
C GLU A 42 -37.77 -48.56 -9.46
N SER A 43 -39.02 -48.87 -9.08
CA SER A 43 -40.13 -47.90 -9.13
C SER A 43 -39.86 -46.70 -8.22
N PHE A 44 -40.04 -45.48 -8.74
CA PHE A 44 -39.76 -44.23 -8.03
C PHE A 44 -40.92 -43.23 -8.15
N GLY A 45 -41.25 -42.53 -7.06
CA GLY A 45 -42.33 -41.54 -7.02
C GLY A 45 -43.73 -42.12 -7.23
N LYS A 46 -44.63 -41.31 -7.82
CA LYS A 46 -46.01 -41.68 -8.22
C LYS A 46 -46.58 -40.66 -9.20
N PHE A 47 -47.47 -41.10 -10.09
CA PHE A 47 -48.29 -40.20 -10.89
C PHE A 47 -49.65 -39.92 -10.24
N ASN A 48 -50.21 -38.74 -10.52
CA ASN A 48 -51.61 -38.43 -10.19
C ASN A 48 -52.56 -39.48 -10.79
N ILE A 49 -52.30 -39.91 -12.02
CA ILE A 49 -52.93 -41.05 -12.71
C ILE A 49 -51.86 -41.83 -13.48
N ASN A 50 -51.83 -43.16 -13.34
CA ASN A 50 -50.79 -44.01 -13.97
C ASN A 50 -51.06 -44.30 -15.46
N SER A 51 -52.22 -43.90 -15.97
CA SER A 51 -52.57 -44.03 -17.38
C SER A 51 -53.66 -43.02 -17.75
N THR A 52 -53.61 -42.49 -18.96
CA THR A 52 -54.66 -41.60 -19.48
C THR A 52 -54.83 -41.76 -20.99
N TYR A 53 -55.96 -41.30 -21.52
CA TYR A 53 -56.22 -41.31 -22.96
C TYR A 53 -55.72 -40.01 -23.60
N THR A 54 -55.15 -40.10 -24.79
CA THR A 54 -54.78 -38.93 -25.60
C THR A 54 -56.00 -38.10 -25.97
N ASN A 55 -55.88 -36.77 -25.92
CA ASN A 55 -56.95 -35.84 -26.31
C ASN A 55 -57.04 -35.68 -27.85
N ALA A 56 -57.83 -34.72 -28.33
CA ALA A 56 -57.99 -34.45 -29.77
C ALA A 56 -56.68 -34.12 -30.51
N ASP A 57 -55.70 -33.57 -29.81
CA ASP A 57 -54.37 -33.22 -30.32
C ASP A 57 -53.35 -34.36 -30.16
N GLY A 58 -53.80 -35.56 -29.74
CA GLY A 58 -52.92 -36.70 -29.47
C GLY A 58 -52.11 -36.58 -28.17
N LEU A 59 -52.39 -35.58 -27.33
CA LEU A 59 -51.65 -35.29 -26.10
C LEU A 59 -52.22 -36.07 -24.91
N ALA A 60 -51.34 -36.72 -24.16
CA ALA A 60 -51.60 -37.30 -22.84
C ALA A 60 -50.70 -36.60 -21.81
N SER A 61 -51.28 -36.15 -20.70
CA SER A 61 -50.59 -35.39 -19.65
C SER A 61 -50.80 -36.02 -18.28
N VAL A 62 -49.72 -36.12 -17.49
CA VAL A 62 -49.75 -36.56 -16.09
C VAL A 62 -48.86 -35.69 -15.23
N ASP A 63 -49.15 -35.63 -13.92
CA ASP A 63 -48.27 -34.98 -12.95
C ASP A 63 -47.50 -36.07 -12.19
N PHE A 64 -46.17 -35.98 -12.22
CA PHE A 64 -45.27 -36.76 -11.40
C PHE A 64 -45.12 -36.13 -10.01
N LEU A 65 -45.13 -36.98 -8.99
CA LEU A 65 -44.95 -36.65 -7.58
C LEU A 65 -43.78 -37.49 -7.05
N ASP A 66 -42.72 -36.84 -6.58
CA ASP A 66 -41.50 -37.47 -6.06
C ASP A 66 -41.70 -38.14 -4.69
N LYS A 67 -42.75 -37.75 -3.95
CA LYS A 67 -43.08 -38.23 -2.58
C LYS A 67 -42.00 -37.91 -1.55
N ASP A 68 -41.44 -36.72 -1.61
CA ASP A 68 -40.38 -36.25 -0.73
C ASP A 68 -39.10 -37.12 -0.86
N GLN A 69 -38.84 -37.67 -2.06
CA GLN A 69 -37.65 -38.46 -2.36
C GLN A 69 -36.80 -37.76 -3.43
N SER A 70 -35.49 -37.74 -3.25
CA SER A 70 -34.56 -37.24 -4.26
C SER A 70 -34.10 -38.32 -5.23
N ALA A 71 -33.83 -37.90 -6.45
CA ALA A 71 -33.22 -38.69 -7.49
C ALA A 71 -32.55 -37.73 -8.46
N TYR A 72 -31.27 -37.46 -8.23
CA TYR A 72 -30.48 -36.57 -9.06
C TYR A 72 -29.32 -37.35 -9.66
N ASP A 73 -29.11 -37.13 -10.95
CA ASP A 73 -27.99 -37.69 -11.71
C ASP A 73 -26.71 -36.92 -11.41
N ASN A 74 -25.68 -37.60 -10.87
CA ASN A 74 -24.40 -36.97 -10.61
C ASN A 74 -23.47 -37.16 -11.81
N ALA A 75 -23.13 -36.09 -12.53
CA ALA A 75 -22.27 -36.20 -13.71
C ALA A 75 -20.87 -36.84 -13.45
N ALA A 76 -20.45 -36.97 -12.18
CA ALA A 76 -19.20 -37.66 -11.80
C ALA A 76 -19.32 -39.20 -11.73
N THR A 77 -20.52 -39.76 -11.81
CA THR A 77 -20.75 -41.21 -11.78
C THR A 77 -21.04 -41.73 -13.20
N PRO A 78 -20.71 -43.01 -13.48
CA PRO A 78 -20.95 -43.61 -14.80
C PRO A 78 -22.40 -44.07 -15.01
N THR A 79 -23.24 -43.99 -13.98
CA THR A 79 -24.62 -44.49 -13.96
C THR A 79 -25.60 -43.34 -13.89
N TYR A 80 -26.74 -43.46 -14.57
CA TYR A 80 -27.80 -42.45 -14.46
C TYR A 80 -28.58 -42.63 -13.16
N GLU A 81 -28.50 -41.67 -12.24
CA GLU A 81 -29.19 -41.73 -10.93
C GLU A 81 -30.46 -40.85 -10.84
N GLY A 82 -30.79 -40.13 -11.90
CA GLY A 82 -32.03 -39.35 -11.99
C GLY A 82 -33.28 -40.20 -12.29
N VAL A 83 -34.43 -39.52 -12.38
CA VAL A 83 -35.72 -40.15 -12.68
C VAL A 83 -35.82 -40.45 -14.18
N THR A 84 -36.09 -41.70 -14.53
CA THR A 84 -36.49 -42.09 -15.88
C THR A 84 -38.00 -42.36 -15.91
N VAL A 85 -38.74 -41.58 -16.68
CA VAL A 85 -40.17 -41.83 -16.95
C VAL A 85 -40.31 -42.49 -18.31
N GLU A 86 -40.97 -43.65 -18.34
CA GLU A 86 -41.44 -44.33 -19.54
C GLU A 86 -42.93 -44.04 -19.75
N ALA A 87 -43.27 -43.61 -20.96
CA ALA A 87 -44.64 -43.54 -21.44
C ALA A 87 -44.84 -44.59 -22.53
N LYS A 88 -45.90 -45.39 -22.40
CA LYS A 88 -46.09 -46.60 -23.20
C LYS A 88 -47.48 -46.70 -23.81
N HIS A 89 -47.55 -47.00 -25.09
CA HIS A 89 -48.75 -47.38 -25.81
C HIS A 89 -48.63 -48.83 -26.30
N VAL A 90 -49.68 -49.64 -26.14
CA VAL A 90 -49.68 -51.05 -26.54
C VAL A 90 -50.63 -51.29 -27.71
N VAL A 91 -50.13 -51.86 -28.80
CA VAL A 91 -50.92 -52.27 -29.97
C VAL A 91 -50.66 -53.74 -30.25
N ASN A 92 -51.70 -54.59 -30.23
CA ASN A 92 -51.60 -56.03 -30.55
C ASN A 92 -50.49 -56.77 -29.77
N SER A 93 -50.27 -56.43 -28.49
CA SER A 93 -49.20 -56.98 -27.63
C SER A 93 -47.77 -56.53 -28.01
N GLN A 94 -47.65 -55.48 -28.84
CA GLN A 94 -46.38 -54.79 -29.08
C GLN A 94 -46.38 -53.45 -28.33
N ASP A 95 -45.30 -53.22 -27.57
CA ASP A 95 -45.10 -52.01 -26.78
C ASP A 95 -44.41 -50.94 -27.63
N PHE A 96 -44.98 -49.74 -27.66
CA PHE A 96 -44.41 -48.53 -28.23
C PHE A 96 -44.15 -47.57 -27.08
N SER A 97 -42.89 -47.47 -26.65
CA SER A 97 -42.50 -46.63 -25.52
C SER A 97 -41.51 -45.53 -25.88
N ILE A 98 -41.55 -44.47 -25.09
CA ILE A 98 -40.57 -43.38 -25.10
C ILE A 98 -40.18 -43.08 -23.66
N THR A 99 -38.94 -42.69 -23.45
CA THR A 99 -38.42 -42.32 -22.14
C THR A 99 -37.99 -40.86 -22.09
N ILE A 100 -38.27 -40.19 -20.98
CA ILE A 100 -37.67 -38.90 -20.61
C ILE A 100 -36.92 -39.05 -19.29
N ARG A 101 -35.90 -38.21 -19.12
CA ARG A 101 -35.03 -38.18 -17.94
C ARG A 101 -35.03 -36.79 -17.33
N PHE A 102 -35.12 -36.70 -16.01
CA PHE A 102 -35.00 -35.46 -15.25
C PHE A 102 -34.54 -35.74 -13.82
N ASN A 103 -34.15 -34.70 -13.10
CA ASN A 103 -33.66 -34.80 -11.73
C ASN A 103 -34.69 -34.24 -10.75
N VAL A 104 -34.76 -34.85 -9.56
CA VAL A 104 -35.42 -34.31 -8.37
C VAL A 104 -34.35 -34.02 -7.34
N PHE A 105 -34.15 -32.74 -7.04
CA PHE A 105 -33.03 -32.30 -6.20
C PHE A 105 -33.43 -32.17 -4.73
N ASP A 106 -32.56 -32.67 -3.85
CA ASP A 106 -32.60 -32.35 -2.42
C ASP A 106 -31.70 -31.13 -2.17
N THR A 107 -32.31 -30.02 -1.75
CA THR A 107 -31.61 -28.75 -1.52
C THR A 107 -30.70 -28.76 -0.29
N SER A 108 -30.82 -29.77 0.58
CA SER A 108 -29.87 -30.01 1.66
C SER A 108 -28.58 -30.66 1.17
N ALA A 109 -28.62 -31.33 0.02
CA ALA A 109 -27.48 -32.03 -0.58
C ALA A 109 -26.88 -31.29 -1.79
N VAL A 110 -27.69 -30.49 -2.50
CA VAL A 110 -27.31 -29.82 -3.74
C VAL A 110 -27.70 -28.34 -3.70
N GLN A 111 -26.73 -27.46 -3.95
CA GLN A 111 -26.98 -26.02 -3.98
C GLN A 111 -27.46 -25.57 -5.37
N LEU A 112 -28.77 -25.32 -5.50
CA LEU A 112 -29.37 -24.83 -6.74
C LEU A 112 -29.51 -23.30 -6.79
N TRP A 113 -29.59 -22.65 -5.61
CA TRP A 113 -29.92 -21.23 -5.47
C TRP A 113 -28.77 -20.38 -4.89
N PRO A 114 -28.64 -19.09 -5.26
CA PRO A 114 -29.32 -18.40 -6.36
C PRO A 114 -28.93 -18.95 -7.73
N TYR A 115 -29.87 -18.96 -8.67
CA TYR A 115 -29.53 -19.14 -10.09
C TYR A 115 -28.61 -18.00 -10.55
N GLN A 116 -27.87 -18.22 -11.62
CA GLN A 116 -27.18 -17.15 -12.31
C GLN A 116 -28.22 -16.34 -13.08
N PHE A 117 -28.38 -15.08 -12.70
CA PHE A 117 -29.30 -14.15 -13.35
C PHE A 117 -28.53 -12.92 -13.78
N ASN A 118 -28.52 -12.63 -15.07
CA ASN A 118 -27.83 -11.48 -15.62
C ASN A 118 -28.73 -10.70 -16.57
N LEU A 119 -28.87 -9.40 -16.31
CA LEU A 119 -29.44 -8.43 -17.22
C LEU A 119 -28.31 -7.73 -17.97
N SER A 120 -28.45 -7.62 -19.28
CA SER A 120 -27.50 -6.95 -20.16
C SER A 120 -28.25 -6.08 -21.18
N SER A 121 -27.56 -5.05 -21.68
CA SER A 121 -28.07 -4.15 -22.72
C SER A 121 -27.08 -4.11 -23.88
N ASN A 122 -27.58 -3.94 -25.11
CA ASN A 122 -26.74 -3.73 -26.29
C ASN A 122 -26.09 -2.33 -26.34
N THR A 123 -26.64 -1.35 -25.60
CA THR A 123 -26.13 0.03 -25.51
C THR A 123 -26.25 0.56 -24.08
N SER A 124 -25.40 1.52 -23.71
CA SER A 124 -25.48 2.24 -22.43
C SER A 124 -26.19 3.59 -22.55
N SER A 125 -26.60 4.01 -23.76
CA SER A 125 -27.30 5.28 -23.97
C SER A 125 -28.29 5.25 -25.14
N ILE A 126 -29.32 6.09 -25.02
CA ILE A 126 -30.33 6.43 -26.03
C ILE A 126 -30.58 7.95 -26.00
N LYS A 127 -31.39 8.49 -26.91
CA LYS A 127 -31.71 9.93 -27.02
C LYS A 127 -33.18 10.18 -26.65
N VAL A 128 -33.50 11.41 -26.23
CA VAL A 128 -34.90 11.88 -26.16
C VAL A 128 -35.37 12.11 -27.60
N ASP A 129 -35.94 11.08 -28.22
CA ASP A 129 -36.34 11.08 -29.62
C ASP A 129 -37.66 10.33 -29.91
N ASP A 130 -38.48 10.08 -28.88
CA ASP A 130 -39.75 9.36 -28.94
C ASP A 130 -39.59 7.93 -29.49
N GLY A 131 -38.52 7.26 -29.05
CA GLY A 131 -38.25 5.85 -29.31
C GLY A 131 -37.70 5.53 -30.69
N ILE A 132 -37.03 6.48 -31.34
CA ILE A 132 -36.21 6.22 -32.53
C ILE A 132 -34.94 5.48 -32.12
N THR A 133 -34.30 5.90 -31.03
CA THR A 133 -33.23 5.13 -30.39
C THR A 133 -33.79 4.25 -29.28
N SER A 134 -33.30 3.03 -29.20
CA SER A 134 -33.74 2.04 -28.21
C SER A 134 -32.59 1.11 -27.82
N ALA A 135 -32.74 0.48 -26.67
CA ALA A 135 -31.81 -0.50 -26.13
C ALA A 135 -32.48 -1.87 -26.08
N ASP A 136 -31.79 -2.88 -26.60
CA ASP A 136 -32.22 -4.28 -26.52
C ASP A 136 -31.73 -4.83 -25.18
N LEU A 137 -32.65 -5.26 -24.33
CA LEU A 137 -32.35 -5.84 -23.02
C LEU A 137 -32.45 -7.36 -23.07
N SER A 138 -31.45 -8.02 -22.49
CA SER A 138 -31.36 -9.48 -22.42
C SER A 138 -31.17 -9.92 -20.97
N ALA A 139 -32.24 -10.47 -20.39
CA ALA A 139 -32.21 -11.10 -19.08
C ALA A 139 -32.04 -12.62 -19.23
N LYS A 140 -30.89 -13.15 -18.79
CA LYS A 140 -30.55 -14.56 -18.89
C LYS A 140 -30.58 -15.25 -17.53
N ILE A 141 -31.29 -16.37 -17.43
CA ILE A 141 -31.30 -17.24 -16.24
C ILE A 141 -30.67 -18.60 -16.56
N SER A 142 -29.66 -19.00 -15.78
CA SER A 142 -29.06 -20.33 -15.83
C SER A 142 -28.89 -20.97 -14.45
N SER A 143 -28.99 -22.30 -14.40
CA SER A 143 -28.70 -23.08 -13.20
C SER A 143 -27.25 -22.85 -12.74
N ARG A 144 -27.06 -22.64 -11.44
CA ARG A 144 -25.76 -22.28 -10.85
C ARG A 144 -24.71 -23.37 -11.03
N GLN A 145 -25.10 -24.63 -10.87
CA GLN A 145 -24.16 -25.75 -10.82
C GLN A 145 -23.80 -26.25 -12.22
N TYR A 146 -24.75 -26.20 -13.16
CA TYR A 146 -24.61 -26.82 -14.48
C TYR A 146 -24.52 -25.81 -15.63
N GLY A 147 -24.72 -24.51 -15.36
CA GLY A 147 -24.75 -23.46 -16.37
C GLY A 147 -25.85 -23.64 -17.42
N GLN A 148 -26.81 -24.54 -17.17
CA GLN A 148 -27.88 -24.86 -18.11
C GLN A 148 -28.92 -23.72 -18.12
N ALA A 149 -29.35 -23.35 -19.32
CA ALA A 149 -30.41 -22.39 -19.54
C ALA A 149 -31.74 -22.87 -18.93
N ILE A 150 -32.44 -21.98 -18.21
CA ILE A 150 -33.74 -22.29 -17.64
C ILE A 150 -34.83 -21.58 -18.46
N LYS A 151 -35.62 -22.38 -19.17
CA LYS A 151 -36.71 -21.91 -20.03
C LYS A 151 -38.04 -21.73 -19.29
N ASP A 152 -38.97 -21.02 -19.91
CA ASP A 152 -40.36 -20.83 -19.47
C ASP A 152 -40.50 -20.16 -18.08
N LEU A 153 -39.47 -19.41 -17.65
CA LEU A 153 -39.53 -18.59 -16.44
C LEU A 153 -40.00 -17.18 -16.76
N GLU A 154 -40.99 -16.69 -16.03
CA GLU A 154 -41.49 -15.32 -16.18
C GLU A 154 -40.58 -14.33 -15.46
N VAL A 155 -39.88 -13.50 -16.24
CA VAL A 155 -39.05 -12.39 -15.75
C VAL A 155 -39.84 -11.10 -15.85
N TYR A 156 -39.87 -10.32 -14.76
CA TYR A 156 -40.51 -9.00 -14.74
C TYR A 156 -39.48 -7.89 -14.89
N PHE A 157 -39.85 -6.82 -15.56
CA PHE A 157 -38.98 -5.67 -15.83
C PHE A 157 -39.63 -4.38 -15.33
N GLU A 158 -38.81 -3.47 -14.84
CA GLU A 158 -39.20 -2.12 -14.45
C GLU A 158 -38.09 -1.13 -14.78
N SER A 159 -38.46 0.12 -15.09
CA SER A 159 -37.52 1.21 -15.34
C SER A 159 -37.91 2.44 -14.51
N THR A 160 -36.93 3.26 -14.11
CA THR A 160 -37.21 4.48 -13.35
C THR A 160 -37.78 5.60 -14.24
N ASN A 161 -37.28 5.71 -15.47
CA ASN A 161 -37.76 6.61 -16.54
C ASN A 161 -37.91 5.82 -17.86
N GLY A 162 -38.47 6.46 -18.89
CA GLY A 162 -38.65 5.85 -20.21
C GLY A 162 -39.72 4.75 -20.22
N ARG A 163 -39.73 3.95 -21.29
CA ARG A 163 -40.74 2.92 -21.56
C ARG A 163 -40.09 1.58 -21.93
N LEU A 164 -40.57 0.53 -21.30
CA LEU A 164 -40.30 -0.86 -21.69
C LEU A 164 -41.36 -1.35 -22.68
N SER A 165 -40.94 -2.13 -23.68
CA SER A 165 -41.84 -2.79 -24.64
C SER A 165 -42.80 -3.78 -23.97
N GLU A 166 -42.33 -4.51 -22.96
CA GLU A 166 -43.10 -5.47 -22.15
C GLU A 166 -42.65 -5.39 -20.68
N LEU A 167 -43.58 -5.52 -19.73
CA LEU A 167 -43.28 -5.53 -18.28
C LEU A 167 -42.96 -6.93 -17.73
N SER A 168 -43.17 -7.96 -18.55
CA SER A 168 -42.86 -9.35 -18.22
C SER A 168 -42.63 -10.16 -19.48
N LYS A 169 -41.65 -11.07 -19.47
CA LYS A 169 -41.36 -11.98 -20.58
C LYS A 169 -40.94 -13.36 -20.07
N PHE A 170 -41.39 -14.41 -20.75
CA PHE A 170 -40.93 -15.77 -20.47
C PHE A 170 -39.56 -16.02 -21.11
N THR A 171 -38.67 -16.70 -20.40
CA THR A 171 -37.39 -17.14 -20.95
C THR A 171 -37.60 -18.17 -22.06
N ASP A 172 -36.83 -18.05 -23.13
CA ASP A 172 -36.84 -19.00 -24.25
C ASP A 172 -36.04 -20.28 -23.95
N THR A 173 -35.82 -21.12 -24.96
CA THR A 173 -35.03 -22.36 -24.81
C THR A 173 -33.55 -22.12 -24.45
N LEU A 174 -33.05 -20.89 -24.61
CA LEU A 174 -31.70 -20.46 -24.24
C LEU A 174 -31.68 -19.77 -22.87
N GLY A 175 -32.82 -19.70 -22.19
CA GLY A 175 -32.96 -19.11 -20.87
C GLY A 175 -32.99 -17.58 -20.91
N ILE A 176 -33.33 -16.99 -22.05
CA ILE A 176 -33.26 -15.55 -22.29
C ILE A 176 -34.67 -14.97 -22.42
N ALA A 177 -34.93 -13.89 -21.67
CA ALA A 177 -36.06 -13.00 -21.83
C ALA A 177 -35.58 -11.69 -22.48
N LEU A 178 -36.07 -11.40 -23.69
CA LEU A 178 -35.73 -10.19 -24.45
C LEU A 178 -36.86 -9.16 -24.35
N VAL A 179 -36.50 -7.91 -24.04
CA VAL A 179 -37.39 -6.74 -24.07
C VAL A 179 -36.63 -5.51 -24.54
N ASP A 180 -37.29 -4.57 -25.20
CA ASP A 180 -36.69 -3.31 -25.62
C ASP A 180 -37.02 -2.17 -24.63
N PHE A 181 -36.11 -1.21 -24.49
CA PHE A 181 -36.25 0.02 -23.71
C PHE A 181 -36.06 1.25 -24.60
N SER A 182 -36.96 2.23 -24.50
CA SER A 182 -36.91 3.49 -25.25
C SER A 182 -37.36 4.68 -24.39
N ASP A 183 -37.11 5.92 -24.82
CA ASP A 183 -37.72 7.10 -24.23
C ASP A 183 -39.19 7.28 -24.70
N THR A 184 -39.89 8.28 -24.15
CA THR A 184 -41.26 8.67 -24.52
C THR A 184 -41.37 10.02 -25.24
N GLY A 185 -40.24 10.64 -25.58
CA GLY A 185 -40.17 11.98 -26.16
C GLY A 185 -40.30 13.11 -25.13
N ASP A 186 -40.41 12.80 -23.83
CA ASP A 186 -40.45 13.79 -22.76
C ASP A 186 -39.02 14.22 -22.37
N PRO A 187 -38.63 15.49 -22.55
CA PRO A 187 -37.32 16.00 -22.12
C PRO A 187 -37.05 15.84 -20.62
N GLY A 188 -38.10 15.70 -19.79
CA GLY A 188 -37.97 15.40 -18.37
C GLY A 188 -37.43 14.01 -18.04
N GLU A 189 -37.35 13.11 -19.03
CA GLU A 189 -36.75 11.78 -18.89
C GLU A 189 -35.22 11.80 -19.03
N ALA A 190 -34.63 12.91 -19.49
CA ALA A 190 -33.19 13.05 -19.66
C ALA A 190 -32.42 12.77 -18.36
N GLY A 191 -31.33 12.02 -18.48
CA GLY A 191 -30.53 11.52 -17.37
C GLY A 191 -30.50 9.99 -17.29
N VAL A 192 -30.09 9.45 -16.15
CA VAL A 192 -29.89 8.01 -15.97
C VAL A 192 -31.21 7.31 -15.65
N SER A 193 -31.63 6.36 -16.49
CA SER A 193 -32.69 5.41 -16.16
C SER A 193 -32.07 4.11 -15.64
N THR A 194 -32.55 3.63 -14.49
CA THR A 194 -32.19 2.30 -13.97
C THR A 194 -33.26 1.31 -14.38
N ILE A 195 -32.85 0.25 -15.08
CA ILE A 195 -33.71 -0.85 -15.49
C ILE A 195 -33.41 -2.04 -14.59
N VAL A 196 -34.45 -2.60 -13.97
CA VAL A 196 -34.37 -3.73 -13.07
C VAL A 196 -35.13 -4.90 -13.68
N ALA A 197 -34.48 -6.06 -13.76
CA ALA A 197 -35.14 -7.32 -14.04
C ALA A 197 -35.27 -8.10 -12.73
N ARG A 198 -36.39 -8.81 -12.56
CA ARG A 198 -36.65 -9.64 -11.37
C ARG A 198 -37.30 -10.97 -11.74
N TYR A 199 -36.87 -12.03 -11.07
CA TYR A 199 -37.51 -13.34 -11.10
C TYR A 199 -37.86 -13.77 -9.68
N GLN A 200 -39.11 -14.18 -9.43
CA GLN A 200 -39.54 -14.71 -8.15
C GLN A 200 -39.62 -16.24 -8.23
N HIS A 201 -38.81 -16.95 -7.45
CA HIS A 201 -38.96 -18.39 -7.24
C HIS A 201 -40.01 -18.64 -6.13
N PRO A 202 -40.90 -19.64 -6.25
CA PRO A 202 -41.96 -19.87 -5.26
C PRO A 202 -41.44 -20.45 -3.95
N VAL A 203 -40.21 -20.99 -3.95
CA VAL A 203 -39.58 -21.64 -2.77
C VAL A 203 -38.37 -20.86 -2.26
N PHE A 204 -37.59 -20.22 -3.13
CA PHE A 204 -36.24 -19.74 -2.76
C PHE A 204 -36.11 -18.22 -2.61
N GLY A 205 -37.09 -17.45 -3.09
CA GLY A 205 -37.06 -15.99 -3.05
C GLY A 205 -36.85 -15.35 -4.41
N THR A 206 -36.35 -14.12 -4.41
CA THR A 206 -36.26 -13.25 -5.60
C THR A 206 -34.82 -13.15 -6.10
N LEU A 207 -34.63 -13.18 -7.43
CA LEU A 207 -33.41 -12.72 -8.10
C LEU A 207 -33.68 -11.36 -8.71
N ILE A 208 -32.70 -10.48 -8.60
CA ILE A 208 -32.76 -9.11 -9.12
C ILE A 208 -31.40 -8.83 -9.77
N ASP A 209 -31.44 -8.27 -10.98
CA ASP A 209 -30.27 -7.65 -11.61
C ASP A 209 -30.69 -6.34 -12.26
N SER A 210 -29.75 -5.43 -12.47
CA SER A 210 -30.05 -4.10 -12.99
C SER A 210 -28.97 -3.58 -13.93
N VAL A 211 -29.39 -2.80 -14.92
CA VAL A 211 -28.50 -2.04 -15.81
C VAL A 211 -28.91 -0.57 -15.80
N GLN A 212 -27.98 0.31 -16.13
CA GLN A 212 -28.23 1.74 -16.27
C GLN A 212 -28.12 2.13 -17.74
N ILE A 213 -29.07 2.93 -18.21
CA ILE A 213 -29.08 3.50 -19.55
C ILE A 213 -29.29 5.01 -19.43
N THR A 214 -28.40 5.79 -20.03
CA THR A 214 -28.51 7.25 -20.05
C THR A 214 -29.39 7.71 -21.21
N ILE A 215 -30.43 8.49 -20.93
CA ILE A 215 -31.27 9.17 -21.91
C ILE A 215 -30.70 10.57 -22.14
N LEU A 216 -30.21 10.82 -23.36
CA LEU A 216 -29.53 12.06 -23.73
C LEU A 216 -30.53 13.10 -24.25
N ASP A 217 -30.51 14.30 -23.68
CA ASP A 217 -31.31 15.43 -24.17
C ASP A 217 -30.73 15.96 -25.49
N THR A 218 -31.54 15.94 -26.55
CA THR A 218 -31.14 16.39 -27.90
C THR A 218 -31.29 17.90 -28.10
N SER A 219 -31.80 18.63 -27.11
CA SER A 219 -32.07 20.07 -27.21
C SER A 219 -30.82 20.96 -27.11
N TYR A 220 -29.65 20.39 -26.78
CA TYR A 220 -28.38 21.12 -26.61
C TYR A 220 -27.16 20.50 -27.36
N SER A 221 -27.35 20.01 -28.59
CA SER A 221 -26.23 19.53 -29.41
C SER A 221 -25.57 20.68 -30.20
N GLY A 222 -24.51 21.27 -29.65
CA GLY A 222 -23.59 22.12 -30.42
C GLY A 222 -22.52 21.30 -31.16
N THR A 223 -22.21 21.64 -32.42
CA THR A 223 -21.11 21.02 -33.17
C THR A 223 -19.77 21.30 -32.46
N PRO A 224 -18.90 20.29 -32.26
CA PRO A 224 -17.58 20.51 -31.66
C PRO A 224 -16.78 21.58 -32.39
N ALA A 225 -16.33 22.60 -31.66
CA ALA A 225 -15.59 23.75 -32.18
C ALA A 225 -14.16 23.85 -31.64
N TYR A 226 -13.95 23.55 -30.35
CA TYR A 226 -12.61 23.50 -29.77
C TYR A 226 -12.51 22.51 -28.61
N VAL A 227 -11.27 22.14 -28.26
CA VAL A 227 -10.95 21.22 -27.16
C VAL A 227 -10.05 21.94 -26.17
N GLU A 228 -10.20 21.64 -24.89
CA GLU A 228 -9.31 22.09 -23.81
C GLU A 228 -8.85 20.90 -22.98
N ILE A 229 -7.61 20.95 -22.48
CA ILE A 229 -7.05 19.96 -21.56
C ILE A 229 -6.76 20.66 -20.23
N PRO A 230 -7.58 20.46 -19.19
CA PRO A 230 -7.29 21.00 -17.86
C PRO A 230 -6.07 20.33 -17.23
N SER A 231 -5.54 20.95 -16.17
CA SER A 231 -4.57 20.29 -15.29
C SER A 231 -5.19 19.03 -14.67
N SER A 232 -4.39 17.98 -14.53
CA SER A 232 -4.83 16.77 -13.85
C SER A 232 -4.77 16.93 -12.33
N TYR A 233 -5.48 16.06 -11.61
CA TYR A 233 -5.41 15.97 -10.15
C TYR A 233 -5.35 14.50 -9.71
N PRO A 234 -4.24 14.05 -9.09
CA PRO A 234 -3.02 14.80 -8.83
C PRO A 234 -2.27 15.16 -10.13
N GLY A 235 -1.56 16.30 -10.11
CA GLY A 235 -0.69 16.76 -11.21
C GLY A 235 0.72 16.17 -11.19
N GLU A 236 1.05 15.44 -10.14
CA GLU A 236 2.31 14.73 -9.93
C GLU A 236 2.01 13.28 -9.56
N ILE A 237 2.69 12.35 -10.22
CA ILE A 237 2.62 10.90 -9.96
C ILE A 237 4.03 10.32 -9.87
N MET A 238 4.15 9.12 -9.32
CA MET A 238 5.42 8.42 -9.13
C MET A 238 5.67 7.41 -10.24
N VAL A 239 6.94 7.15 -10.57
CA VAL A 239 7.34 5.99 -11.39
C VAL A 239 6.85 4.71 -10.69
N VAL A 240 6.52 3.67 -11.45
CA VAL A 240 6.07 2.39 -10.90
C VAL A 240 7.04 1.89 -9.81
N GLY A 241 6.49 1.53 -8.65
CA GLY A 241 7.21 1.15 -7.44
C GLY A 241 7.64 2.31 -6.55
N GLY A 242 7.37 3.56 -6.92
CA GLY A 242 7.83 4.76 -6.21
C GLY A 242 7.07 5.12 -4.93
N GLY A 243 6.19 4.23 -4.43
CA GLY A 243 5.51 4.39 -3.14
C GLY A 243 4.30 5.35 -3.11
N GLY A 244 4.10 6.16 -4.16
CA GLY A 244 2.96 7.08 -4.30
C GLY A 244 1.92 6.62 -5.34
N LEU A 245 1.09 7.57 -5.79
CA LEU A 245 0.14 7.31 -6.89
C LEU A 245 0.91 7.17 -8.21
N GLU A 246 0.71 6.06 -8.92
CA GLU A 246 1.41 5.74 -10.18
C GLU A 246 0.56 6.06 -11.42
N SER A 247 -0.65 6.57 -11.20
CA SER A 247 -1.60 6.89 -12.26
C SER A 247 -2.50 8.06 -11.88
N THR A 248 -2.99 8.78 -12.88
CA THR A 248 -4.01 9.84 -12.73
C THR A 248 -4.85 9.91 -14.00
N GLN A 249 -5.88 10.76 -14.02
CA GLN A 249 -6.74 10.96 -15.18
C GLN A 249 -6.27 12.14 -16.02
N LEU A 250 -6.19 11.94 -17.34
CA LEU A 250 -6.07 12.98 -18.34
C LEU A 250 -7.43 13.21 -18.95
N CYS A 251 -8.01 14.38 -18.71
CA CYS A 251 -9.31 14.73 -19.26
C CYS A 251 -9.17 15.77 -20.38
N ALA A 252 -10.10 15.73 -21.32
CA ALA A 252 -10.27 16.74 -22.36
C ALA A 252 -11.74 17.16 -22.40
N ARG A 253 -11.96 18.46 -22.49
CA ARG A 253 -13.27 19.10 -22.58
C ARG A 253 -13.52 19.59 -23.99
N VAL A 254 -14.64 19.23 -24.56
CA VAL A 254 -15.03 19.57 -25.94
C VAL A 254 -16.15 20.58 -25.87
N TYR A 255 -15.94 21.73 -26.50
CA TYR A 255 -16.85 22.86 -26.50
C TYR A 255 -17.39 23.14 -27.89
N ASP A 256 -18.61 23.66 -27.96
CA ASP A 256 -19.24 24.19 -29.17
C ASP A 256 -18.78 25.62 -29.49
N GLU A 257 -19.28 26.19 -30.60
CA GLU A 257 -18.95 27.56 -31.02
C GLU A 257 -19.40 28.65 -30.03
N ASN A 258 -20.33 28.32 -29.12
CA ASN A 258 -20.85 29.23 -28.10
C ASN A 258 -20.08 29.11 -26.77
N GLY A 259 -19.08 28.21 -26.70
CA GLY A 259 -18.30 27.95 -25.49
C GLY A 259 -19.02 27.09 -24.45
N VAL A 260 -20.02 26.31 -24.86
CA VAL A 260 -20.75 25.35 -24.01
C VAL A 260 -20.21 23.94 -24.28
N LEU A 261 -20.12 23.10 -23.23
CA LEU A 261 -19.72 21.71 -23.38
C LEU A 261 -20.69 20.96 -24.31
N VAL A 262 -20.15 20.19 -25.25
CA VAL A 262 -20.97 19.37 -26.16
C VAL A 262 -21.67 18.27 -25.36
N ASN A 263 -22.97 18.12 -25.53
CA ASN A 263 -23.74 17.12 -24.79
C ASN A 263 -23.84 15.76 -25.50
N GLU A 264 -23.58 15.71 -26.82
CA GLU A 264 -23.50 14.46 -27.56
C GLU A 264 -22.14 13.78 -27.33
N PRO A 265 -22.10 12.43 -27.23
CA PRO A 265 -20.85 11.69 -27.12
C PRO A 265 -19.97 11.89 -28.36
N VAL A 266 -18.80 12.49 -28.14
CA VAL A 266 -17.78 12.74 -29.17
C VAL A 266 -16.54 11.94 -28.80
N SER A 267 -15.97 11.22 -29.77
CA SER A 267 -14.73 10.47 -29.56
C SER A 267 -13.54 11.41 -29.52
N VAL A 268 -12.86 11.48 -28.38
CA VAL A 268 -11.59 12.20 -28.20
C VAL A 268 -10.45 11.19 -28.25
N THR A 269 -9.47 11.43 -29.11
CA THR A 269 -8.24 10.63 -29.18
C THR A 269 -7.11 11.35 -28.47
N PHE A 270 -6.55 10.71 -27.45
CA PHE A 270 -5.39 11.19 -26.70
C PHE A 270 -4.13 10.57 -27.29
N THR A 271 -3.06 11.36 -27.42
CA THR A 271 -1.75 10.91 -27.88
C THR A 271 -0.65 11.55 -27.04
N LEU A 272 0.23 10.72 -26.47
CA LEU A 272 1.39 11.17 -25.71
C LEU A 272 2.52 11.63 -26.64
N GLY A 273 3.25 12.67 -26.23
CA GLY A 273 4.52 13.09 -26.84
C GLY A 273 4.58 14.55 -27.31
N PRO A 274 5.72 14.98 -27.88
CA PRO A 274 6.99 14.24 -28.01
C PRO A 274 7.70 13.99 -26.65
N ASN A 275 8.70 13.09 -26.64
CA ASN A 275 9.51 12.70 -25.46
C ASN A 275 8.72 12.04 -24.33
N ILE A 276 8.17 10.87 -24.62
CA ILE A 276 7.35 10.11 -23.67
C ILE A 276 8.26 9.44 -22.64
N PRO A 277 8.05 9.64 -21.32
CA PRO A 277 8.74 8.90 -20.27
C PRO A 277 8.62 7.38 -20.50
N ALA A 278 9.70 6.66 -20.20
CA ALA A 278 9.80 5.24 -20.55
C ALA A 278 8.67 4.42 -19.92
N GLY A 279 7.92 3.66 -20.72
CA GLY A 279 6.83 2.79 -20.25
C GLY A 279 5.51 3.49 -19.93
N ALA A 280 5.44 4.83 -19.99
CA ALA A 280 4.21 5.56 -19.76
C ALA A 280 3.17 5.23 -20.84
N ASN A 281 1.91 5.04 -20.43
CA ASN A 281 0.84 4.59 -21.32
C ASN A 281 -0.54 5.07 -20.89
N LEU A 282 -1.48 5.11 -21.85
CA LEU A 282 -2.88 5.40 -21.65
C LEU A 282 -3.67 4.10 -21.56
N ASN A 283 -4.48 3.94 -20.50
CA ASN A 283 -5.38 2.80 -20.27
C ASN A 283 -4.75 1.40 -20.50
N ASN A 284 -3.45 1.24 -20.27
CA ASN A 284 -2.69 0.02 -20.57
C ASN A 284 -2.69 -0.38 -22.07
N ALA A 285 -3.06 0.53 -22.98
CA ALA A 285 -3.19 0.29 -24.42
C ALA A 285 -2.00 0.84 -25.25
N GLY A 286 -1.18 1.73 -24.68
CA GLY A 286 0.02 2.27 -25.33
C GLY A 286 0.10 3.80 -25.24
N ILE A 287 0.70 4.45 -26.24
CA ILE A 287 0.90 5.91 -26.25
C ILE A 287 -0.31 6.70 -26.78
N SER A 288 -1.33 6.02 -27.26
CA SER A 288 -2.55 6.62 -27.79
C SER A 288 -3.74 5.75 -27.43
N ASP A 289 -4.83 6.39 -27.02
CA ASP A 289 -6.12 5.75 -26.76
C ASP A 289 -7.25 6.78 -26.92
N SER A 290 -8.48 6.31 -27.01
CA SER A 290 -9.65 7.16 -27.22
C SER A 290 -10.73 6.92 -26.16
N ALA A 291 -11.46 7.98 -25.82
CA ALA A 291 -12.63 7.93 -24.95
C ALA A 291 -13.74 8.81 -25.50
N PHE A 292 -15.00 8.40 -25.30
CA PHE A 292 -16.15 9.24 -25.62
C PHE A 292 -16.40 10.26 -24.52
N THR A 293 -16.81 11.46 -24.89
CA THR A 293 -17.26 12.47 -23.91
C THR A 293 -18.54 12.03 -23.20
N ALA A 294 -18.61 12.30 -21.90
CA ALA A 294 -19.83 12.38 -21.13
C ALA A 294 -20.01 13.84 -20.69
N ASP A 295 -21.13 14.48 -21.07
CA ASP A 295 -21.38 15.91 -20.85
C ASP A 295 -20.20 16.81 -21.31
N GLY A 296 -19.58 16.42 -22.43
CA GLY A 296 -18.49 17.16 -23.08
C GLY A 296 -17.10 16.90 -22.49
N GLU A 297 -16.96 16.04 -21.49
CA GLU A 297 -15.65 15.66 -20.93
C GLU A 297 -15.33 14.19 -21.22
N ALA A 298 -14.16 13.92 -21.79
CA ALA A 298 -13.62 12.57 -21.99
C ALA A 298 -12.34 12.43 -21.16
N CYS A 299 -12.13 11.28 -20.50
CA CYS A 299 -10.94 11.04 -19.71
C CYS A 299 -10.29 9.69 -20.04
N VAL A 300 -8.96 9.64 -19.94
CA VAL A 300 -8.15 8.42 -20.03
C VAL A 300 -7.20 8.35 -18.84
N SER A 301 -6.91 7.15 -18.35
CA SER A 301 -5.93 6.93 -17.29
C SER A 301 -4.52 6.96 -17.86
N ILE A 302 -3.65 7.84 -17.36
CA ILE A 302 -2.21 7.80 -17.61
C ILE A 302 -1.54 6.97 -16.53
N ASN A 303 -0.73 6.00 -16.94
CA ASN A 303 0.12 5.20 -16.05
C ASN A 303 1.59 5.60 -16.26
N SER A 304 2.35 5.74 -15.16
CA SER A 304 3.69 6.35 -15.16
C SER A 304 4.80 5.54 -15.84
N GLY A 305 4.71 4.21 -15.79
CA GLY A 305 5.75 3.34 -16.36
C GLY A 305 7.06 3.35 -15.55
N THR A 306 8.20 3.29 -16.22
CA THR A 306 9.52 3.01 -15.63
C THR A 306 10.51 4.17 -15.75
N GLY A 307 10.06 5.39 -16.05
CA GLY A 307 10.94 6.55 -16.15
C GLY A 307 10.24 7.86 -15.79
N PRO A 308 10.96 8.82 -15.20
CA PRO A 308 10.41 10.12 -14.84
C PRO A 308 10.35 11.06 -16.05
N GLY A 309 9.58 12.14 -15.90
CA GLY A 309 9.50 13.23 -16.86
C GLY A 309 8.10 13.82 -17.02
N PRO A 310 7.98 14.98 -17.69
CA PRO A 310 6.70 15.60 -17.97
C PRO A 310 5.90 14.79 -19.00
N ILE A 311 4.59 14.66 -18.78
CA ILE A 311 3.66 14.05 -19.71
C ILE A 311 3.04 15.14 -20.57
N ARG A 312 3.49 15.22 -21.83
CA ARG A 312 2.83 16.02 -22.86
C ARG A 312 1.78 15.18 -23.57
N VAL A 313 0.55 15.70 -23.67
CA VAL A 313 -0.58 15.03 -24.30
C VAL A 313 -1.24 15.95 -25.32
N THR A 314 -1.62 15.37 -26.46
CA THR A 314 -2.47 16.01 -27.47
C THR A 314 -3.80 15.28 -27.52
N ALA A 315 -4.90 16.01 -27.35
CA ALA A 315 -6.26 15.53 -27.55
C ALA A 315 -6.76 15.98 -28.92
N THR A 316 -7.32 15.08 -29.72
CA THR A 316 -7.88 15.38 -31.03
C THR A 316 -9.31 14.89 -31.15
N VAL A 317 -10.13 15.65 -31.85
CA VAL A 317 -11.52 15.31 -32.19
C VAL A 317 -11.70 15.48 -33.69
N LEU A 318 -12.26 14.46 -34.34
CA LEU A 318 -12.73 14.55 -35.73
C LEU A 318 -14.18 15.00 -35.71
N THR A 319 -14.47 16.17 -36.25
CA THR A 319 -15.84 16.71 -36.34
C THR A 319 -16.61 16.06 -37.48
N ASP A 320 -17.94 16.19 -37.47
CA ASP A 320 -18.81 15.68 -38.53
C ASP A 320 -18.55 16.32 -39.90
N SER A 321 -17.94 17.51 -39.93
CA SER A 321 -17.51 18.18 -41.17
C SER A 321 -16.22 17.61 -41.75
N GLY A 322 -15.56 16.69 -41.03
CA GLY A 322 -14.26 16.12 -41.38
C GLY A 322 -13.06 16.97 -40.96
N GLU A 323 -13.28 18.03 -40.17
CA GLU A 323 -12.22 18.86 -39.59
C GLU A 323 -11.64 18.18 -38.35
N VAL A 324 -10.33 18.38 -38.09
CA VAL A 324 -9.67 17.91 -36.87
C VAL A 324 -9.36 19.10 -35.98
N ILE A 325 -10.05 19.17 -34.85
CA ILE A 325 -9.74 20.13 -33.78
C ILE A 325 -8.83 19.45 -32.76
N SER A 326 -7.92 20.21 -32.14
CA SER A 326 -6.92 19.64 -31.22
C SER A 326 -6.46 20.61 -30.14
N ALA A 327 -6.06 20.06 -28.99
CA ALA A 327 -5.39 20.78 -27.93
C ALA A 327 -4.15 20.00 -27.46
N THR A 328 -3.11 20.71 -27.00
CA THR A 328 -1.90 20.10 -26.43
C THR A 328 -1.56 20.74 -25.10
N ALA A 329 -1.31 19.94 -24.07
CA ALA A 329 -0.96 20.41 -22.73
C ALA A 329 0.09 19.50 -22.05
N THR A 330 0.61 19.93 -20.90
CA THR A 330 1.47 19.13 -20.01
C THR A 330 0.81 19.02 -18.63
N PRO A 331 -0.25 18.19 -18.49
CA PRO A 331 -1.10 18.18 -17.30
C PRO A 331 -0.54 17.38 -16.13
N VAL A 332 0.49 16.55 -16.35
CA VAL A 332 1.09 15.63 -15.35
C VAL A 332 2.61 15.66 -15.44
N ILE A 333 3.28 15.52 -14.31
CA ILE A 333 4.69 15.13 -14.23
C ILE A 333 4.83 13.77 -13.51
N ILE A 334 5.71 12.91 -14.04
CA ILE A 334 6.17 11.71 -13.33
C ILE A 334 7.47 12.12 -12.63
N ALA A 335 7.46 12.17 -11.30
CA ALA A 335 8.52 12.81 -10.53
C ALA A 335 9.66 11.86 -10.19
N THR A 336 9.40 10.86 -9.33
CA THR A 336 10.43 10.03 -8.70
C THR A 336 10.05 8.56 -8.68
N GLY A 337 11.04 7.69 -8.57
CA GLY A 337 10.87 6.25 -8.49
C GLY A 337 11.14 5.63 -7.11
N PRO A 338 11.19 4.29 -7.04
CA PRO A 338 11.54 3.59 -5.81
C PRO A 338 12.93 4.01 -5.32
N PRO A 339 13.20 3.88 -4.01
CA PRO A 339 14.54 4.04 -3.45
C PRO A 339 15.59 3.29 -4.27
N TYR A 340 16.74 3.93 -4.45
CA TYR A 340 17.90 3.31 -5.09
C TYR A 340 19.20 3.61 -4.34
N TYR A 341 19.30 4.80 -3.75
CA TYR A 341 20.42 5.23 -2.92
C TYR A 341 19.92 5.73 -1.57
N ILE A 342 20.72 5.53 -0.53
CA ILE A 342 20.52 6.07 0.80
C ILE A 342 21.86 6.60 1.32
N GLU A 343 21.85 7.80 1.91
CA GLU A 343 23.03 8.41 2.51
C GLU A 343 22.65 8.94 3.90
N PRO A 344 22.99 8.20 4.98
CA PRO A 344 22.74 8.62 6.34
C PRO A 344 23.92 9.41 6.92
N ASP A 345 23.61 10.44 7.71
CA ASP A 345 24.59 11.31 8.36
C ASP A 345 24.05 11.84 9.70
N TYR A 346 24.93 12.37 10.54
CA TYR A 346 24.60 13.00 11.82
C TYR A 346 25.63 14.06 12.19
N ASN A 347 25.23 15.02 13.02
CA ASN A 347 26.16 16.00 13.58
C ASN A 347 26.23 15.85 15.10
N PRO A 348 27.30 15.25 15.67
CA PRO A 348 27.40 15.08 17.11
C PRO A 348 27.46 16.41 17.88
N GLN A 349 27.89 17.50 17.24
CA GLN A 349 27.95 18.82 17.86
C GLN A 349 26.57 19.46 18.10
N GLU A 350 25.52 18.92 17.48
CA GLU A 350 24.13 19.36 17.65
C GLU A 350 23.38 18.58 18.73
N THR A 351 24.11 17.83 19.57
CA THR A 351 23.51 17.09 20.69
C THR A 351 22.97 18.03 21.76
N GLU A 352 21.75 17.77 22.23
CA GLU A 352 21.08 18.51 23.30
C GLU A 352 20.74 17.66 24.54
N PRO A 353 20.74 18.27 25.74
CA PRO A 353 20.27 17.63 26.97
C PRO A 353 18.72 17.59 27.01
N ILE A 354 18.11 16.41 27.16
CA ILE A 354 16.64 16.24 27.12
C ILE A 354 15.98 16.00 28.50
N GLY A 355 16.80 16.00 29.55
CA GLY A 355 16.38 15.81 30.95
C GLY A 355 16.61 14.39 31.44
N GLY A 356 16.55 14.20 32.76
CA GLY A 356 16.67 12.87 33.37
C GLY A 356 18.04 12.20 33.27
N GLY A 357 19.09 12.94 32.85
CA GLY A 357 20.43 12.37 32.62
C GLY A 357 20.66 11.86 31.20
N PHE A 358 19.77 12.20 30.26
CA PHE A 358 19.84 11.74 28.87
C PHE A 358 20.12 12.87 27.88
N TYR A 359 20.73 12.48 26.77
CA TYR A 359 21.10 13.33 25.65
C TYR A 359 20.44 12.83 24.37
N LEU A 360 20.27 13.74 23.42
CA LEU A 360 19.64 13.48 22.14
C LEU A 360 20.46 14.10 21.01
N THR A 361 20.81 13.31 20.01
CA THR A 361 21.47 13.76 18.77
C THR A 361 20.55 13.44 17.59
N GLU A 362 20.31 14.40 16.71
CA GLU A 362 19.59 14.14 15.45
C GLU A 362 20.51 13.46 14.43
N ALA A 363 19.95 12.49 13.71
CA ALA A 363 20.56 11.91 12.53
C ALA A 363 19.53 11.93 11.38
N ALA A 364 20.00 11.88 10.14
CA ALA A 364 19.12 11.93 8.98
C ALA A 364 19.63 11.02 7.86
N ALA A 365 18.74 10.56 7.00
CA ALA A 365 19.09 9.85 5.77
C ALA A 365 18.44 10.53 4.56
N ILE A 366 19.25 10.84 3.55
CA ILE A 366 18.76 11.27 2.25
C ILE A 366 18.52 10.01 1.42
N VAL A 367 17.29 9.82 0.97
CA VAL A 367 16.86 8.70 0.13
C VAL A 367 16.47 9.24 -1.25
N TYR A 368 17.11 8.70 -2.28
CA TYR A 368 16.89 9.15 -3.66
C TYR A 368 16.85 7.99 -4.65
N ASP A 369 16.15 8.21 -5.75
CA ASP A 369 15.96 7.21 -6.80
C ASP A 369 17.19 7.10 -7.71
N ARG A 370 17.12 6.20 -8.70
CA ARG A 370 18.21 5.97 -9.68
C ARG A 370 18.48 7.17 -10.61
N TRP A 371 17.61 8.17 -10.60
CA TRP A 371 17.72 9.41 -11.37
C TRP A 371 18.12 10.60 -10.50
N TYR A 372 18.45 10.36 -9.22
CA TYR A 372 18.82 11.38 -8.24
C TYR A 372 17.69 12.36 -7.91
N ASN A 373 16.44 11.91 -8.00
CA ASN A 373 15.31 12.63 -7.44
C ASN A 373 15.06 12.16 -6.00
N PRO A 374 14.62 13.04 -5.08
CA PRO A 374 14.15 12.60 -3.76
C PRO A 374 13.02 11.60 -3.94
N VAL A 375 13.03 10.51 -3.17
CA VAL A 375 11.92 9.55 -3.20
C VAL A 375 10.66 10.17 -2.60
N ALA A 376 9.50 9.60 -2.94
CA ALA A 376 8.22 10.08 -2.42
C ALA A 376 8.23 10.10 -0.89
N ASP A 377 7.59 11.11 -0.32
CA ASP A 377 7.39 11.21 1.13
C ASP A 377 6.61 9.99 1.64
N SER A 378 6.78 9.66 2.92
CA SER A 378 6.29 8.43 3.56
C SER A 378 7.00 7.14 3.13
N THR A 379 8.18 7.22 2.51
CA THR A 379 9.04 6.05 2.33
C THR A 379 9.74 5.72 3.64
N TYR A 380 9.47 4.54 4.21
CA TYR A 380 10.04 4.13 5.50
C TYR A 380 11.55 3.89 5.44
N VAL A 381 12.24 4.33 6.49
CA VAL A 381 13.64 4.03 6.78
C VAL A 381 13.72 3.38 8.15
N TYR A 382 14.30 2.18 8.18
CA TYR A 382 14.61 1.46 9.41
C TYR A 382 16.01 1.81 9.88
N TRP A 383 16.15 2.09 11.16
CA TRP A 383 17.41 2.42 11.80
C TRP A 383 17.79 1.34 12.80
N SER A 384 19.07 1.02 12.85
CA SER A 384 19.63 0.10 13.83
C SER A 384 20.94 0.64 14.38
N MET A 385 21.21 0.30 15.63
CA MET A 385 22.46 0.61 16.32
C MET A 385 22.98 -0.68 16.94
N GLU A 386 24.28 -0.93 16.76
CA GLU A 386 25.01 -2.01 17.41
C GLU A 386 26.27 -1.45 18.10
N PRO A 387 26.73 -2.03 19.22
CA PRO A 387 27.98 -1.61 19.84
C PRO A 387 29.16 -1.86 18.91
N ASN A 388 30.19 -1.01 18.96
CA ASN A 388 31.40 -1.21 18.17
C ASN A 388 32.13 -2.50 18.63
N PRO A 389 32.32 -3.51 17.76
CA PRO A 389 32.92 -4.79 18.15
C PRO A 389 34.42 -4.70 18.47
N LEU A 390 35.05 -3.55 18.18
CA LEU A 390 36.45 -3.29 18.53
C LEU A 390 36.60 -2.77 19.97
N GLU A 391 35.52 -2.29 20.58
CA GLU A 391 35.50 -1.89 21.97
C GLU A 391 35.48 -3.12 22.89
N VAL A 392 36.07 -2.96 24.08
CA VAL A 392 36.14 -4.04 25.08
C VAL A 392 34.77 -4.35 25.65
N ASP A 393 33.87 -3.36 25.66
CA ASP A 393 32.47 -3.54 26.02
C ASP A 393 31.62 -3.92 24.80
N THR A 394 30.76 -4.91 24.99
CA THR A 394 29.80 -5.40 23.98
C THR A 394 28.39 -4.88 24.25
N VAL A 395 28.26 -3.90 25.14
CA VAL A 395 27.04 -3.19 25.51
C VAL A 395 27.27 -1.71 25.28
N ILE A 396 26.22 -1.00 24.90
CA ILE A 396 26.22 0.45 24.81
C ILE A 396 24.91 0.97 25.39
N GLU A 397 24.98 1.96 26.28
CA GLU A 397 23.84 2.62 26.93
C GLU A 397 23.24 3.71 26.03
N ALA A 398 23.05 3.36 24.76
CA ALA A 398 22.50 4.20 23.71
C ALA A 398 21.54 3.42 22.83
N PHE A 399 20.62 4.13 22.17
CA PHE A 399 19.80 3.56 21.11
C PHE A 399 19.48 4.60 20.03
N VAL A 400 19.20 4.12 18.82
CA VAL A 400 18.63 4.92 17.74
C VAL A 400 17.13 4.67 17.64
N GLN A 401 16.34 5.72 17.38
CA GLN A 401 14.92 5.58 17.11
C GLN A 401 14.72 4.77 15.82
N GLY A 402 14.21 3.55 15.95
CA GLY A 402 14.33 2.53 14.90
C GLY A 402 13.52 2.76 13.63
N VAL A 403 12.58 3.72 13.60
CA VAL A 403 11.70 3.94 12.45
C VAL A 403 11.53 5.42 12.18
N SER A 404 11.80 5.81 10.94
CA SER A 404 11.40 7.11 10.37
C SER A 404 10.89 6.94 8.94
N PHE A 405 10.54 8.04 8.28
CA PHE A 405 10.09 8.04 6.89
C PHE A 405 10.46 9.35 6.21
N THR A 406 10.66 9.33 4.90
CA THR A 406 10.99 10.54 4.13
C THR A 406 9.89 11.61 4.28
N GLY A 407 10.29 12.86 4.49
CA GLY A 407 9.37 13.97 4.73
C GLY A 407 8.81 14.05 6.16
N ASN A 408 9.36 13.28 7.12
CA ASN A 408 9.05 13.51 8.54
C ASN A 408 9.71 14.79 9.06
N GLU A 409 9.23 15.27 10.21
CA GLU A 409 9.76 16.46 10.86
C GLU A 409 11.10 16.16 11.57
N ASN A 410 12.03 17.11 11.47
CA ASN A 410 13.25 17.16 12.28
C ASN A 410 12.96 17.76 13.67
N LEU A 411 13.98 17.89 14.54
CA LEU A 411 13.85 18.46 15.89
C LEU A 411 13.39 19.92 15.90
N ASN A 412 13.60 20.67 14.82
CA ASN A 412 13.12 22.05 14.66
C ASN A 412 11.67 22.14 14.14
N GLY A 413 11.05 21.02 13.79
CA GLY A 413 9.71 20.97 13.19
C GLY A 413 9.68 21.24 11.68
N ASP A 414 10.83 21.24 11.01
CA ASP A 414 10.96 21.37 9.56
C ASP A 414 10.95 19.99 8.89
N ASN A 415 10.52 19.92 7.63
CA ASN A 415 10.61 18.72 6.81
C ASN A 415 11.22 19.02 5.43
N PHE A 416 11.83 18.00 4.83
CA PHE A 416 12.47 18.10 3.52
C PHE A 416 12.18 16.83 2.71
N SER A 417 11.81 16.99 1.44
CA SER A 417 11.46 15.86 0.59
C SER A 417 12.65 14.92 0.37
N GLY A 418 12.40 13.62 0.47
CA GLY A 418 13.44 12.58 0.38
C GLY A 418 14.36 12.47 1.61
N VAL A 419 14.15 13.25 2.67
CA VAL A 419 14.96 13.17 3.90
C VAL A 419 14.17 12.52 5.02
N ALA A 420 14.75 11.53 5.67
CA ALA A 420 14.17 10.84 6.82
C ALA A 420 15.00 11.13 8.08
N TYR A 421 14.42 11.80 9.07
CA TYR A 421 15.05 12.16 10.33
C TYR A 421 14.84 11.10 11.41
N THR A 422 15.86 10.84 12.22
CA THR A 422 15.81 9.97 13.40
C THR A 422 16.61 10.61 14.54
N THR A 423 16.60 9.99 15.70
CA THR A 423 17.37 10.44 16.86
C THR A 423 18.16 9.31 17.50
N ILE A 424 19.31 9.66 18.04
CA ILE A 424 20.15 8.82 18.90
C ILE A 424 19.98 9.35 20.32
N THR A 425 19.60 8.47 21.25
CA THR A 425 19.44 8.80 22.68
C THR A 425 20.42 7.99 23.51
N TYR A 426 21.11 8.64 24.45
CA TYR A 426 22.11 7.98 25.29
C TYR A 426 22.19 8.63 26.69
N SER A 427 22.67 7.88 27.67
CA SER A 427 22.91 8.35 29.05
C SER A 427 24.35 8.82 29.26
N THR A 428 24.61 9.40 30.42
CA THR A 428 25.96 9.76 30.88
C THR A 428 26.98 8.63 30.72
N ASP A 429 26.58 7.40 31.05
CA ASP A 429 27.46 6.22 31.04
C ASP A 429 28.00 5.90 29.64
N ALA A 430 27.28 6.28 28.59
CA ALA A 430 27.72 6.02 27.22
C ALA A 430 28.60 7.13 26.64
N ILE A 431 28.85 8.24 27.37
CA ILE A 431 29.59 9.37 26.81
C ILE A 431 31.03 8.95 26.46
N GLY A 432 31.42 9.16 25.20
CA GLY A 432 32.71 8.73 24.68
C GLY A 432 32.64 7.43 23.88
N ASP A 433 31.58 6.63 24.06
CA ASP A 433 31.40 5.37 23.35
C ASP A 433 31.01 5.57 21.88
N LEU A 434 31.29 4.54 21.08
CA LEU A 434 30.96 4.46 19.66
C LEU A 434 29.87 3.43 19.40
N GLY A 435 28.73 3.90 18.87
CA GLY A 435 27.68 3.03 18.31
C GLY A 435 27.80 2.96 16.78
N LEU A 436 27.58 1.79 16.20
CA LEU A 436 27.50 1.60 14.76
C LEU A 436 26.06 1.75 14.28
N VAL A 437 25.75 2.86 13.60
CA VAL A 437 24.39 3.20 13.14
C VAL A 437 24.21 2.92 11.65
N THR A 438 23.15 2.19 11.31
CA THR A 438 22.80 1.82 9.94
C THR A 438 21.39 2.27 9.61
N ALA A 439 21.21 2.87 8.43
CA ALA A 439 19.92 3.16 7.82
C ALA A 439 19.61 2.14 6.72
N LEU A 440 18.36 1.68 6.66
CA LEU A 440 17.92 0.65 5.71
C LEU A 440 16.54 0.99 5.13
N THR A 441 16.37 0.80 3.84
CA THR A 441 15.08 0.83 3.14
C THR A 441 15.04 -0.21 2.02
N PHE A 442 13.90 -0.31 1.34
CA PHE A 442 13.72 -1.23 0.22
C PHE A 442 13.48 -0.47 -1.10
N GLY A 443 14.20 -0.89 -2.13
CA GLY A 443 14.07 -0.37 -3.48
C GLY A 443 13.13 -1.21 -4.36
N THR A 444 13.39 -1.15 -5.67
CA THR A 444 12.64 -1.90 -6.68
C THR A 444 12.64 -3.39 -6.34
N ASN A 445 11.49 -4.08 -6.46
CA ASN A 445 11.35 -5.52 -6.19
C ASN A 445 11.76 -5.99 -4.77
N GLY A 446 11.89 -5.07 -3.80
CA GLY A 446 12.34 -5.42 -2.44
C GLY A 446 13.85 -5.53 -2.29
N ASP A 447 14.63 -4.97 -3.24
CA ASP A 447 16.08 -4.87 -3.10
C ASP A 447 16.44 -4.11 -1.82
N THR A 448 17.34 -4.68 -1.01
CA THR A 448 17.78 -4.04 0.24
C THR A 448 18.76 -2.91 -0.09
N ILE A 449 18.46 -1.71 0.40
CA ILE A 449 19.32 -0.54 0.26
C ILE A 449 19.65 -0.10 1.67
N MET A 450 20.93 -0.14 2.01
CA MET A 450 21.41 0.22 3.35
C MET A 450 22.75 0.93 3.24
N ALA A 451 22.99 1.83 4.17
CA ALA A 451 24.28 2.49 4.35
C ALA A 451 24.48 2.80 5.84
N ARG A 452 25.73 2.95 6.22
CA ARG A 452 26.16 3.32 7.57
C ARG A 452 26.45 4.81 7.65
N ILE A 453 26.14 5.42 8.80
CA ILE A 453 26.47 6.83 9.09
C ILE A 453 27.98 7.07 8.96
N ASN A 454 28.41 8.31 8.69
CA ASN A 454 29.82 8.68 8.61
C ASN A 454 30.56 7.92 7.49
N GLU A 455 30.13 8.16 6.25
CA GLU A 455 30.78 7.64 5.03
C GLU A 455 30.97 6.10 5.03
N GLU A 456 29.93 5.36 5.44
CA GLU A 456 29.90 3.89 5.53
C GLU A 456 30.71 3.26 6.70
N GLU A 457 31.33 4.06 7.56
CA GLU A 457 32.03 3.54 8.75
C GLU A 457 31.02 3.04 9.81
N GLY A 458 29.95 3.83 10.00
CA GLY A 458 28.87 3.59 10.95
C GLY A 458 29.07 4.25 12.30
N GLU A 459 30.28 4.72 12.58
CA GLU A 459 30.68 5.24 13.88
C GLU A 459 29.93 6.52 14.25
N ALA A 460 29.03 6.38 15.23
CA ALA A 460 28.35 7.47 15.90
C ALA A 460 28.89 7.59 17.32
N ILE A 461 29.59 8.68 17.62
CA ILE A 461 30.09 8.94 18.98
C ILE A 461 29.01 9.55 19.86
N MET A 462 28.88 9.03 21.06
CA MET A 462 28.05 9.62 22.11
C MET A 462 28.74 10.87 22.65
N PHE A 463 28.26 12.02 22.19
CA PHE A 463 28.97 13.29 22.32
C PHE A 463 28.97 13.82 23.76
N PHE A 464 30.09 14.44 24.17
CA PHE A 464 30.15 15.15 25.45
C PHE A 464 29.55 16.56 25.28
N VAL A 465 28.28 16.73 25.68
CA VAL A 465 27.68 18.07 25.82
C VAL A 465 28.34 18.76 27.01
N PRO A 466 28.92 19.97 26.85
CA PRO A 466 29.93 20.46 27.78
C PRO A 466 29.48 20.43 29.25
N GLY A 467 30.12 19.55 30.01
CA GLY A 467 30.11 19.54 31.47
C GLY A 467 31.32 20.28 32.04
N GLN A 468 31.89 19.77 33.13
CA GLN A 468 32.98 20.42 33.83
C GLN A 468 34.15 19.46 34.07
N LEU A 469 35.36 19.89 33.70
CA LEU A 469 36.62 19.25 34.06
C LEU A 469 37.36 20.14 35.07
N THR A 470 37.60 19.64 36.27
CA THR A 470 38.31 20.37 37.33
C THR A 470 39.56 19.66 37.80
N LEU A 471 40.52 20.43 38.30
CA LEU A 471 41.70 19.91 38.96
C LEU A 471 41.68 20.25 40.46
N GLY A 472 42.07 19.29 41.28
CA GLY A 472 42.24 19.45 42.72
C GLY A 472 43.54 18.80 43.18
N THR A 473 44.21 19.43 44.14
CA THR A 473 45.34 18.84 44.87
C THR A 473 45.31 19.26 46.33
N PRO A 474 45.67 18.39 47.28
CA PRO A 474 45.85 18.79 48.67
C PRO A 474 47.10 19.66 48.88
N THR A 475 48.04 19.70 47.92
CA THR A 475 49.35 20.35 48.08
C THR A 475 49.53 21.46 47.03
N GLN A 476 49.35 22.71 47.46
CA GLN A 476 49.54 23.91 46.60
C GLN A 476 50.88 24.62 46.85
N TYR A 477 51.69 24.10 47.78
CA TYR A 477 52.97 24.67 48.17
C TYR A 477 53.96 23.56 48.54
N TRP A 478 55.21 23.70 48.10
CA TRP A 478 56.30 22.81 48.49
C TRP A 478 57.61 23.58 48.71
N ASP A 479 58.23 23.39 49.87
CA ASP A 479 59.56 23.93 50.16
C ASP A 479 60.61 22.81 50.10
N PHE A 480 61.43 22.80 49.05
CA PHE A 480 62.47 21.79 48.85
C PHE A 480 63.53 21.77 49.96
N SER A 481 63.64 22.86 50.73
CA SER A 481 64.61 22.96 51.82
C SER A 481 64.14 22.27 53.10
N THR A 482 62.83 22.06 53.27
CA THR A 482 62.27 21.49 54.50
C THR A 482 61.44 20.22 54.26
N MET A 483 60.90 20.04 53.06
CA MET A 483 59.97 18.96 52.73
C MET A 483 60.62 17.82 51.90
N GLY A 484 61.90 17.97 51.53
CA GLY A 484 62.67 16.98 50.78
C GLY A 484 63.02 17.46 49.36
N SER A 485 64.01 16.81 48.74
CA SER A 485 64.58 17.23 47.45
C SER A 485 63.74 16.88 46.21
N THR A 486 62.71 16.05 46.39
CA THR A 486 61.78 15.61 45.34
C THR A 486 60.38 15.76 45.88
N ALA A 487 59.52 16.47 45.15
CA ALA A 487 58.11 16.61 45.46
C ALA A 487 57.30 15.60 44.64
N GLN A 488 56.42 14.87 45.30
CA GLN A 488 55.47 13.96 44.66
C GLN A 488 54.07 14.47 44.99
N ILE A 489 53.40 15.05 43.99
CA ILE A 489 52.12 15.72 44.17
C ILE A 489 51.03 14.91 43.49
N GLU A 490 50.02 14.52 44.26
CA GLU A 490 48.79 13.95 43.73
C GLU A 490 47.90 15.08 43.22
N VAL A 491 47.51 14.96 41.95
CA VAL A 491 46.58 15.88 41.28
C VAL A 491 45.42 15.05 40.77
N THR A 492 44.23 15.31 41.30
CA THR A 492 42.99 14.64 40.89
C THR A 492 42.26 15.53 39.90
N ALA A 493 42.01 15.00 38.70
CA ALA A 493 41.01 15.57 37.82
C ALA A 493 39.63 14.97 38.13
N THR A 494 38.59 15.78 38.09
CA THR A 494 37.20 15.35 38.23
C THR A 494 36.40 15.84 37.03
N LEU A 495 35.81 14.89 36.31
CA LEU A 495 34.99 15.09 35.12
C LEU A 495 33.53 14.80 35.47
N ILE A 496 32.68 15.80 35.25
CA ILE A 496 31.23 15.67 35.34
C ILE A 496 30.57 16.15 34.06
N ASP A 497 29.43 15.57 33.72
CA ASP A 497 28.62 15.94 32.56
C ASP A 497 27.79 17.23 32.81
N TYR A 498 26.92 17.57 31.85
CA TYR A 498 26.00 18.71 31.95
C TYR A 498 25.06 18.64 33.18
N TYR A 499 24.69 17.44 33.62
CA TYR A 499 23.79 17.22 34.76
C TYR A 499 24.52 17.13 36.10
N GLY A 500 25.85 17.13 36.08
CA GLY A 500 26.71 16.97 37.26
C GLY A 500 26.93 15.51 37.66
N ASN A 501 26.63 14.56 36.77
CA ASN A 501 26.94 13.15 36.96
C ASN A 501 28.41 12.90 36.61
N ALA A 502 29.04 11.94 37.29
CA ALA A 502 30.38 11.48 36.96
C ALA A 502 30.41 10.85 35.55
N VAL A 503 31.47 11.13 34.79
CA VAL A 503 31.73 10.49 33.48
C VAL A 503 32.88 9.50 33.65
N SER A 504 32.57 8.21 33.56
CA SER A 504 33.54 7.11 33.65
C SER A 504 34.26 6.86 32.33
N ASP A 505 35.41 6.18 32.41
CA ASP A 505 36.18 5.67 31.27
C ASP A 505 36.59 6.71 30.21
N ALA A 506 36.54 8.00 30.55
CA ALA A 506 36.90 9.08 29.66
C ALA A 506 38.40 9.35 29.70
N ASP A 507 39.01 9.46 28.51
CA ASP A 507 40.43 9.79 28.36
C ASP A 507 40.72 11.25 28.73
N VAL A 508 41.63 11.43 29.69
CA VAL A 508 42.12 12.72 30.17
C VAL A 508 43.64 12.79 30.04
N MET A 509 44.12 13.86 29.41
CA MET A 509 45.54 14.20 29.34
C MET A 509 45.88 15.31 30.34
N ILE A 510 47.04 15.24 30.99
CA ILE A 510 47.53 16.31 31.87
C ILE A 510 48.85 16.90 31.39
N THR A 511 48.98 18.22 31.52
CA THR A 511 50.26 18.92 31.35
C THR A 511 50.64 19.62 32.64
N ALA A 512 51.93 19.61 32.98
CA ALA A 512 52.45 20.20 34.20
C ALA A 512 53.81 20.86 33.94
N THR A 513 53.87 22.19 34.06
CA THR A 513 55.07 22.96 33.73
C THR A 513 56.20 22.67 34.71
N GLY A 514 57.37 22.25 34.23
CA GLY A 514 58.52 21.94 35.09
C GLY A 514 58.48 20.57 35.77
N ALA A 515 57.47 19.74 35.50
CA ALA A 515 57.42 18.38 36.02
C ALA A 515 58.56 17.53 35.42
N ALA A 516 59.22 16.73 36.27
CA ALA A 516 60.23 15.76 35.87
C ALA A 516 59.61 14.46 35.32
N ALA A 517 58.44 14.07 35.84
CA ALA A 517 57.66 12.91 35.38
C ALA A 517 56.19 13.02 35.82
N ILE A 518 55.29 12.34 35.10
CA ILE A 518 53.87 12.20 35.41
C ILE A 518 53.51 10.71 35.34
N TYR A 519 52.76 10.19 36.32
CA TYR A 519 52.38 8.77 36.40
C TYR A 519 50.86 8.57 36.60
N TRP A 520 50.34 7.47 36.06
CA TRP A 520 49.00 6.94 36.32
C TRP A 520 48.93 5.41 36.04
N PRO A 521 48.29 4.58 36.88
CA PRO A 521 48.49 4.47 38.33
C PRO A 521 49.72 3.61 38.70
N VAL A 522 50.44 3.00 37.75
CA VAL A 522 51.56 2.07 38.08
C VAL A 522 52.69 1.94 37.03
N ALA A 523 52.73 2.77 35.99
CA ALA A 523 53.87 2.84 35.05
C ALA A 523 53.97 4.26 34.43
N PRO A 524 55.13 4.67 33.87
CA PRO A 524 55.19 5.84 33.01
C PRO A 524 54.25 5.62 31.82
N ILE A 525 53.28 6.50 31.66
CA ILE A 525 52.29 6.48 30.59
C ILE A 525 52.82 7.26 29.39
N GLU A 526 52.63 6.73 28.19
CA GLU A 526 52.90 7.52 26.98
C GLU A 526 51.90 8.70 26.93
N ALA A 527 52.38 9.86 26.48
CA ALA A 527 51.58 11.08 26.29
C ALA A 527 50.89 11.71 27.52
N ASN A 528 51.16 11.28 28.76
CA ASN A 528 50.54 11.82 29.99
C ASN A 528 49.00 11.68 30.02
N GLN A 529 48.48 10.56 29.51
CA GLN A 529 47.05 10.24 29.41
C GLN A 529 46.62 9.12 30.38
N GLY A 530 45.38 9.16 30.85
CA GLY A 530 44.72 8.07 31.56
C GLY A 530 43.20 8.22 31.55
N VAL A 531 42.48 7.23 32.09
CA VAL A 531 41.00 7.21 32.09
C VAL A 531 40.39 7.49 33.47
N THR A 532 39.21 8.11 33.49
CA THR A 532 38.42 8.31 34.71
C THR A 532 37.83 6.99 35.23
N ASN A 533 37.64 6.90 36.55
CA ASN A 533 36.91 5.79 37.18
C ASN A 533 35.39 6.08 37.23
N ASP A 534 34.61 5.16 37.82
CA ASP A 534 33.16 5.28 38.04
C ASP A 534 32.72 6.56 38.80
N ASP A 535 33.63 7.18 39.57
CA ASP A 535 33.38 8.45 40.26
C ASP A 535 33.73 9.68 39.40
N GLY A 536 34.10 9.47 38.12
CA GLY A 536 34.50 10.52 37.19
C GLY A 536 35.87 11.11 37.53
N GLN A 537 36.70 10.37 38.27
CA GLN A 537 37.98 10.86 38.79
C GLN A 537 39.17 10.13 38.19
N ILE A 538 40.24 10.89 37.99
CA ILE A 538 41.56 10.37 37.68
C ILE A 538 42.61 11.09 38.53
N THR A 539 43.48 10.34 39.20
CA THR A 539 44.57 10.90 40.01
C THR A 539 45.92 10.65 39.36
N PHE A 540 46.57 11.73 38.95
CA PHE A 540 47.95 11.72 38.44
C PHE A 540 48.94 11.97 39.57
N LEU A 541 50.08 11.28 39.53
CA LEU A 541 51.22 11.60 40.39
C LEU A 541 52.23 12.43 39.60
N VAL A 542 52.34 13.71 39.93
CA VAL A 542 53.25 14.66 39.27
C VAL A 542 54.51 14.83 40.12
N VAL A 543 55.67 14.54 39.54
CA VAL A 543 56.96 14.56 40.24
C VAL A 543 57.77 15.78 39.83
N TYR A 544 58.31 16.50 40.83
CA TYR A 544 59.18 17.65 40.64
C TYR A 544 60.49 17.47 41.39
N ASP A 545 61.59 17.89 40.77
CA ASP A 545 62.91 17.92 41.40
C ASP A 545 63.29 19.35 41.80
N GLN A 546 64.05 19.49 42.89
CA GLN A 546 64.54 20.79 43.40
C GLN A 546 65.33 21.66 42.40
N GLY A 547 65.68 21.12 41.22
CA GLY A 547 66.34 21.85 40.14
C GLY A 547 65.46 22.87 39.43
N ILE A 548 64.14 22.82 39.61
CA ILE A 548 63.20 23.81 39.04
C ILE A 548 63.31 25.19 39.68
N CYS A 549 63.75 25.27 40.95
CA CYS A 549 64.07 26.53 41.61
C CYS A 549 65.52 26.92 41.24
N ALA A 550 65.67 27.86 40.31
CA ALA A 550 66.98 28.28 39.82
C ALA A 550 67.75 29.13 40.86
N PRO A 551 69.07 28.93 41.05
CA PRO A 551 69.85 29.76 41.97
C PRO A 551 69.97 31.20 41.44
N ILE A 552 69.75 32.19 42.31
CA ILE A 552 69.90 33.62 41.99
C ILE A 552 71.40 33.94 41.93
N PRO A 553 71.95 34.35 40.77
CA PRO A 553 73.38 34.61 40.64
C PRO A 553 73.87 35.71 41.59
N ASN A 554 75.02 35.49 42.22
CA ASN A 554 75.69 36.45 43.12
C ASN A 554 74.91 36.86 44.38
N SER A 555 73.96 36.03 44.83
CA SER A 555 73.30 36.20 46.12
C SER A 555 74.18 35.66 47.27
N ASP A 556 74.26 36.40 48.38
CA ASP A 556 74.91 35.98 49.63
C ASP A 556 73.99 36.30 50.83
N PRO A 557 73.40 35.28 51.50
CA PRO A 557 73.53 33.84 51.20
C PRO A 557 72.90 33.46 49.84
N LEU A 558 73.24 32.27 49.32
CA LEU A 558 72.71 31.78 48.03
C LEU A 558 71.18 31.64 48.08
N LEU A 559 70.46 32.49 47.35
CA LEU A 559 69.01 32.46 47.21
C LEU A 559 68.60 31.70 45.94
N TYR A 560 67.35 31.26 45.88
CA TYR A 560 66.74 30.63 44.71
C TYR A 560 65.51 31.42 44.28
N GLU A 561 65.20 31.36 42.98
CA GLU A 561 63.94 31.87 42.44
C GLU A 561 62.81 30.90 42.79
N ASP A 562 61.70 31.46 43.27
CA ASP A 562 60.45 30.71 43.42
C ASP A 562 59.94 30.28 42.03
N PHE A 563 59.37 29.09 41.95
CA PHE A 563 58.85 28.53 40.72
C PHE A 563 57.38 28.17 40.89
N THR A 564 56.51 28.73 40.03
CA THR A 564 55.10 28.33 39.98
C THR A 564 54.92 27.34 38.85
N SER A 565 54.52 26.11 39.18
CA SER A 565 54.07 25.16 38.16
C SER A 565 52.60 25.42 37.84
N THR A 566 52.30 25.55 36.55
CA THR A 566 50.93 25.58 36.03
C THR A 566 50.58 24.21 35.46
N ILE A 567 49.49 23.64 35.96
CA ILE A 567 48.97 22.32 35.59
C ILE A 567 47.61 22.48 34.91
N VAL A 568 47.40 21.82 33.77
CA VAL A 568 46.15 21.87 32.99
C VAL A 568 45.78 20.46 32.54
N ALA A 569 44.51 20.07 32.70
CA ALA A 569 43.96 18.84 32.16
C ALA A 569 43.14 19.09 30.89
N TYR A 570 43.12 18.12 30.00
CA TYR A 570 42.42 18.12 28.71
C TYR A 570 41.61 16.84 28.58
N LEU A 571 40.31 16.95 28.33
CA LEU A 571 39.47 15.84 27.90
C LEU A 571 39.77 15.51 26.43
N LEU A 572 39.89 14.22 26.10
CA LEU A 572 40.26 13.75 24.76
C LEU A 572 39.09 13.16 23.95
N ILE A 573 37.86 13.25 24.46
CA ILE A 573 36.64 13.10 23.65
C ILE A 573 36.66 14.17 22.54
N PRO A 574 36.09 13.97 21.33
CA PRO A 574 36.16 14.85 20.14
C PRO A 574 35.82 16.36 20.25
N GLN A 575 35.77 16.94 21.45
CA GLN A 575 36.13 18.33 21.70
C GLN A 575 37.10 18.42 22.89
N GLN A 576 38.21 19.14 22.69
CA GLN A 576 39.15 19.42 23.78
C GLN A 576 38.51 20.34 24.82
N VAL A 577 38.03 19.76 25.92
CA VAL A 577 37.62 20.51 27.12
C VAL A 577 38.83 20.64 28.03
N THR A 578 39.13 21.85 28.50
CA THR A 578 40.27 22.09 29.39
C THR A 578 39.82 22.45 30.79
N SER A 579 40.56 22.03 31.80
CA SER A 579 40.38 22.52 33.16
C SER A 579 40.86 23.97 33.29
N ASP A 580 40.38 24.66 34.33
CA ASP A 580 41.09 25.84 34.84
C ASP A 580 42.52 25.44 35.26
N PRO A 581 43.52 26.33 35.09
CA PRO A 581 44.88 26.03 35.50
C PRO A 581 44.97 25.89 37.04
N LEU A 582 45.62 24.82 37.48
CA LEU A 582 46.00 24.61 38.88
C LEU A 582 47.45 25.05 39.08
N GLU A 583 47.68 25.96 40.02
CA GLU A 583 49.02 26.46 40.33
C GLU A 583 49.58 25.85 41.62
N ILE A 584 50.86 25.49 41.58
CA ILE A 584 51.61 24.99 42.74
C ILE A 584 52.89 25.80 42.88
N LEU A 585 53.09 26.39 44.06
CA LEU A 585 54.27 27.20 44.37
C LEU A 585 55.39 26.33 44.95
N PHE A 586 56.54 26.33 44.30
CA PHE A 586 57.76 25.67 44.75
C PHE A 586 58.78 26.70 45.18
N VAL A 587 59.32 26.52 46.39
CA VAL A 587 60.38 27.38 46.91
C VAL A 587 61.58 26.57 47.36
N ARG A 588 62.72 27.25 47.45
CA ARG A 588 63.95 26.68 47.99
C ARG A 588 64.73 27.76 48.72
N THR A 589 65.05 27.53 49.98
CA THR A 589 65.86 28.42 50.80
C THR A 589 67.28 27.90 51.00
N TYR A 590 68.23 28.80 51.23
CA TYR A 590 69.60 28.43 51.58
C TYR A 590 69.63 27.58 52.87
N GLN A 591 70.07 26.33 52.76
CA GLN A 591 70.43 25.51 53.91
C GLN A 591 71.92 25.77 54.17
N GLY A 592 72.22 26.60 55.17
CA GLY A 592 73.56 26.70 55.73
C GLY A 592 74.00 25.36 56.35
N PRO A 593 75.29 25.19 56.68
CA PRO A 593 75.79 23.96 57.29
C PRO A 593 75.12 23.61 58.63
#